data_AF-A0A7S1UIN6-F1
#
_entry.id   AF-A0A7S1UIN6-F1
#
_cell.length_a   1.000
_cell.length_b   1.000
_cell.length_c   1.000
_cell.angle_alpha   90.00
_cell.angle_beta   90.00
_cell.angle_gamma   90.00
#
_symmetry.space_group_name_H-M   'P 1'
#
loop_
_entity.id
_entity.type
_entity.pdbx_description
1 polymer ?
#
loop_
_entity_poly.entity_id
_entity_poly.type
_entity_poly.pdbx_seq_one_letter_code
_entity_poly.pdbx_strand_id
1 'polypeptide(L)'
;DAASNAVAAAAYDEAAAALRRADTAAYVYPPSALHCTVATLSSFKKPGATLGVATPDEAAALKRAWARALRTHLRAEAAEGPITLTAESLELSPAAGFIMYSNPSGRVKALRAAVRAALEDVLADPAVAALDARTGGAVRESLQVPDIIHSTIVRFAAPLQDPAAFRAAFAKAAAAWAPCTVTVDAVALALEPVAYMHADPATAAILYQPLSEGGFEAVLRMPTEGGDRDEGLTLSAVLPTLAALAGVVLAFGAIAAALSDLNNER
;
A
#
# COMPACT_ATOMS: atom_id res chain seq x y z
N ASP A 1 4.24 18.32 1.17
CA ASP A 1 4.72 18.74 -0.16
C ASP A 1 5.91 17.88 -0.59
N ALA A 2 6.39 18.06 -1.83
CA ALA A 2 7.51 17.29 -2.39
C ALA A 2 8.82 17.48 -1.60
N ALA A 3 9.08 18.66 -1.04
CA ALA A 3 10.27 18.93 -0.26
C ALA A 3 10.29 18.11 1.04
N SER A 4 9.15 18.08 1.76
CA SER A 4 8.98 17.28 2.96
C SER A 4 9.18 15.78 2.67
N ASN A 5 8.59 15.29 1.57
CA ASN A 5 8.74 13.90 1.15
C ASN A 5 10.20 13.55 0.78
N ALA A 6 10.96 14.49 0.18
CA ALA A 6 12.37 14.29 -0.11
C ALA A 6 13.24 14.16 1.15
N VAL A 7 12.95 14.96 2.20
CA VAL A 7 13.62 14.84 3.50
C VAL A 7 13.34 13.48 4.14
N ALA A 8 12.07 13.06 4.14
CA ALA A 8 11.69 11.75 4.67
C ALA A 8 12.34 10.59 3.89
N ALA A 9 12.43 10.70 2.56
CA ALA A 9 13.09 9.70 1.73
C ALA A 9 14.60 9.59 2.05
N ALA A 10 15.29 10.72 2.22
CA ALA A 10 16.71 10.72 2.59
C ALA A 10 16.96 10.08 3.96
N ALA A 11 16.13 10.41 4.95
CA ALA A 11 16.20 9.79 6.28
C ALA A 11 15.95 8.28 6.22
N TYR A 12 14.97 7.85 5.40
CA TYR A 12 14.71 6.45 5.15
C TYR A 12 15.89 5.74 4.49
N ASP A 13 16.48 6.30 3.44
CA ASP A 13 17.57 5.68 2.70
C ASP A 13 18.80 5.45 3.56
N GLU A 14 19.13 6.39 4.45
CA GLU A 14 20.21 6.24 5.43
C GLU A 14 19.96 5.05 6.37
N ALA A 15 18.77 5.01 6.98
CA ALA A 15 18.37 3.91 7.86
C ALA A 15 18.36 2.57 7.12
N ALA A 16 17.76 2.53 5.93
CA ALA A 16 17.64 1.33 5.11
C ALA A 16 19.02 0.79 4.69
N ALA A 17 19.97 1.67 4.33
CA ALA A 17 21.33 1.28 3.99
C ALA A 17 22.06 0.67 5.20
N ALA A 18 21.86 1.20 6.41
CA ALA A 18 22.42 0.61 7.63
C ALA A 18 21.85 -0.78 7.92
N LEU A 19 20.52 -0.95 7.79
CA LEU A 19 19.85 -2.23 8.05
C LEU A 19 20.26 -3.31 7.03
N ARG A 20 20.35 -2.98 5.74
CA ARG A 20 20.79 -3.92 4.69
C ARG A 20 22.22 -4.43 4.89
N ARG A 21 23.10 -3.59 5.45
CA ARG A 21 24.49 -4.00 5.78
C ARG A 21 24.58 -4.87 7.02
N ALA A 22 23.58 -4.83 7.90
CA ALA A 22 23.62 -5.53 9.18
C ALA A 22 23.34 -7.03 9.03
N ASP A 23 22.41 -7.41 8.16
CA ASP A 23 22.09 -8.83 7.91
C ASP A 23 21.42 -9.00 6.54
N THR A 24 21.84 -10.00 5.76
CA THR A 24 21.29 -10.30 4.44
C THR A 24 19.95 -11.06 4.49
N ALA A 25 19.60 -11.66 5.63
CA ALA A 25 18.30 -12.28 5.86
C ALA A 25 17.19 -11.23 6.14
N ALA A 26 17.57 -9.98 6.39
CA ALA A 26 16.65 -8.87 6.54
C ALA A 26 16.25 -8.31 5.17
N TYR A 27 14.98 -8.49 4.80
CA TYR A 27 14.41 -7.87 3.62
C TYR A 27 13.97 -6.44 3.96
N VAL A 28 14.79 -5.46 3.55
CA VAL A 28 14.51 -4.03 3.74
C VAL A 28 13.81 -3.48 2.49
N TYR A 29 12.57 -3.03 2.66
CA TYR A 29 11.72 -2.59 1.56
C TYR A 29 12.38 -1.47 0.73
N PRO A 30 12.15 -1.39 -0.59
CA PRO A 30 12.47 -0.17 -1.33
C PRO A 30 11.49 0.96 -0.93
N PRO A 31 11.89 2.24 -1.08
CA PRO A 31 11.00 3.38 -0.80
C PRO A 31 9.65 3.28 -1.52
N SER A 32 9.63 2.75 -2.75
CA SER A 32 8.43 2.58 -3.57
C SER A 32 7.40 1.58 -3.01
N ALA A 33 7.79 0.72 -2.07
CA ALA A 33 6.90 -0.24 -1.43
C ALA A 33 6.39 0.23 -0.06
N LEU A 34 6.88 1.38 0.43
CA LEU A 34 6.42 1.94 1.69
C LEU A 34 4.99 2.46 1.53
N HIS A 35 4.14 2.10 2.48
CA HIS A 35 2.76 2.54 2.52
C HIS A 35 2.23 2.45 3.94
N CYS A 36 1.14 3.16 4.22
CA CYS A 36 0.39 3.02 5.46
C CYS A 36 -0.90 2.25 5.18
N THR A 37 -1.06 1.08 5.79
CA THR A 37 -2.29 0.30 5.65
C THR A 37 -3.46 0.99 6.36
N VAL A 38 -4.49 1.35 5.59
CA VAL A 38 -5.79 1.79 6.12
C VAL A 38 -6.56 0.58 6.65
N ALA A 39 -6.73 -0.44 5.80
CA ALA A 39 -7.39 -1.70 6.12
C ALA A 39 -6.93 -2.82 5.20
N THR A 40 -7.04 -4.06 5.68
CA THR A 40 -6.99 -5.29 4.87
C THR A 40 -8.41 -5.79 4.70
N LEU A 41 -8.91 -5.81 3.45
CA LEU A 41 -10.30 -6.19 3.15
C LEU A 41 -10.48 -7.71 3.05
N SER A 42 -9.43 -8.41 2.64
CA SER A 42 -9.34 -9.88 2.57
C SER A 42 -7.93 -10.31 2.93
N SER A 43 -7.78 -11.22 3.90
CA SER A 43 -6.46 -11.66 4.41
C SER A 43 -6.12 -13.07 3.94
N PHE A 44 -4.86 -13.32 3.56
CA PHE A 44 -4.34 -14.66 3.21
C PHE A 44 -4.17 -15.59 4.41
N LYS A 45 -4.16 -15.05 5.63
CA LYS A 45 -3.69 -15.78 6.81
C LYS A 45 -4.73 -16.75 7.40
N LYS A 46 -6.00 -16.57 7.07
CA LYS A 46 -7.07 -17.44 7.57
C LYS A 46 -7.32 -18.58 6.57
N PRO A 47 -7.25 -19.86 7.00
CA PRO A 47 -7.81 -20.95 6.22
C PRO A 47 -9.26 -20.61 5.85
N GLY A 48 -9.61 -20.70 4.57
CA GLY A 48 -10.92 -20.24 4.10
C GLY A 48 -11.03 -18.74 3.84
N ALA A 49 -9.91 -18.03 3.70
CA ALA A 49 -9.88 -16.65 3.23
C ALA A 49 -10.82 -16.45 2.06
N THR A 50 -11.69 -15.43 2.13
CA THR A 50 -12.82 -15.24 1.23
C THR A 50 -12.43 -15.35 -0.25
N LEU A 51 -11.36 -14.67 -0.67
CA LEU A 51 -10.88 -14.73 -2.06
C LEU A 51 -10.24 -16.08 -2.43
N GLY A 52 -9.72 -16.84 -1.48
CA GLY A 52 -9.12 -18.15 -1.72
C GLY A 52 -10.14 -19.28 -1.91
N VAL A 53 -11.39 -19.08 -1.48
CA VAL A 53 -12.49 -20.06 -1.61
C VAL A 53 -13.65 -19.58 -2.49
N ALA A 54 -13.55 -18.36 -3.01
CA ALA A 54 -14.49 -17.81 -3.96
C ALA A 54 -14.24 -18.39 -5.37
N THR A 55 -15.32 -18.63 -6.11
CA THR A 55 -15.22 -18.82 -7.56
C THR A 55 -14.75 -17.51 -8.23
N PRO A 56 -14.27 -17.56 -9.49
CA PRO A 56 -13.90 -16.34 -10.22
C PRO A 56 -15.02 -15.29 -10.25
N ASP A 57 -16.27 -15.71 -10.43
CA ASP A 57 -17.43 -14.81 -10.46
C ASP A 57 -17.72 -14.19 -9.09
N GLU A 58 -17.63 -14.98 -8.02
CA GLU A 58 -17.78 -14.50 -6.64
C GLU A 58 -16.66 -13.52 -6.27
N ALA A 59 -15.41 -13.82 -6.64
CA ALA A 59 -14.28 -12.94 -6.41
C ALA A 59 -14.43 -11.62 -7.18
N ALA A 60 -14.88 -11.68 -8.44
CA ALA A 60 -15.17 -10.49 -9.23
C ALA A 60 -16.32 -9.66 -8.64
N ALA A 61 -17.39 -10.32 -8.17
CA ALA A 61 -18.50 -9.65 -7.48
C ALA A 61 -18.04 -8.96 -6.19
N LEU A 62 -17.25 -9.63 -5.36
CA LEU A 62 -16.68 -9.06 -4.14
C LEU A 62 -15.77 -7.86 -4.42
N LYS A 63 -14.87 -7.97 -5.41
CA LYS A 63 -14.01 -6.86 -5.85
C LYS A 63 -14.84 -5.65 -6.29
N ARG A 64 -15.89 -5.87 -7.11
CA ARG A 64 -16.80 -4.80 -7.56
C ARG A 64 -17.58 -4.17 -6.41
N ALA A 65 -18.10 -4.97 -5.48
CA ALA A 65 -18.85 -4.49 -4.32
C ALA A 65 -17.97 -3.59 -3.44
N TRP A 66 -16.75 -4.02 -3.11
CA TRP A 66 -15.79 -3.20 -2.37
C TRP A 66 -15.43 -1.92 -3.12
N ALA A 67 -15.09 -1.99 -4.40
CA ALA A 67 -14.73 -0.82 -5.19
C ALA A 67 -15.87 0.22 -5.29
N ARG A 68 -17.13 -0.24 -5.35
CA ARG A 68 -18.31 0.63 -5.33
C ARG A 68 -18.51 1.27 -3.95
N ALA A 69 -18.53 0.45 -2.89
CA ALA A 69 -18.76 0.94 -1.54
C ALA A 69 -17.66 1.91 -1.09
N LEU A 70 -16.39 1.58 -1.30
CA LEU A 70 -15.27 2.47 -0.95
C LEU A 70 -15.34 3.81 -1.69
N ARG A 71 -15.72 3.82 -2.97
CA ARG A 71 -15.91 5.09 -3.71
C ARG A 71 -16.99 5.96 -3.07
N THR A 72 -18.09 5.36 -2.61
CA THR A 72 -19.15 6.10 -1.92
C THR A 72 -18.67 6.64 -0.57
N HIS A 73 -18.11 5.78 0.27
CA HIS A 73 -17.79 6.11 1.67
C HIS A 73 -16.53 6.97 1.83
N LEU A 74 -15.56 6.87 0.92
CA LEU A 74 -14.32 7.65 0.97
C LEU A 74 -14.42 9.01 0.26
N ARG A 75 -15.55 9.31 -0.39
CA ARG A 75 -15.71 10.56 -1.17
C ARG A 75 -15.57 11.82 -0.31
N ALA A 76 -16.13 11.81 0.90
CA ALA A 76 -16.03 12.95 1.81
C ALA A 76 -14.58 13.14 2.27
N GLU A 77 -13.91 12.05 2.65
CA GLU A 77 -12.51 12.06 3.07
C GLU A 77 -11.57 12.55 1.97
N ALA A 78 -11.83 12.18 0.71
CA ALA A 78 -11.06 12.62 -0.44
C ALA A 78 -11.10 14.14 -0.65
N ALA A 79 -12.21 14.81 -0.30
CA ALA A 79 -12.41 16.23 -0.51
C ALA A 79 -11.53 17.12 0.40
N GLU A 80 -10.99 16.56 1.48
CA GLU A 80 -10.15 17.29 2.44
C GLU A 80 -8.68 17.44 2.00
N GLY A 81 -8.31 16.97 0.81
CA GLY A 81 -6.97 17.15 0.23
C GLY A 81 -5.94 16.10 0.68
N PRO A 82 -4.63 16.40 0.62
CA PRO A 82 -3.56 15.49 1.04
C PRO A 82 -3.55 15.20 2.54
N ILE A 83 -3.15 13.98 2.92
CA ILE A 83 -3.03 13.57 4.33
C ILE A 83 -1.60 13.84 4.80
N THR A 84 -1.46 14.59 5.89
CA THR A 84 -0.16 14.82 6.52
C THR A 84 0.07 13.81 7.64
N LEU A 85 1.19 13.10 7.55
CA LEU A 85 1.70 12.19 8.57
C LEU A 85 3.02 12.73 9.11
N THR A 86 3.33 12.46 10.37
CA THR A 86 4.67 12.66 10.92
C THR A 86 5.29 11.31 11.19
N ALA A 87 6.41 10.99 10.55
CA ALA A 87 7.19 9.78 10.81
C ALA A 87 8.00 9.96 12.09
N GLU A 88 7.45 9.54 13.22
CA GLU A 88 7.95 9.90 14.55
C GLU A 88 9.16 9.08 14.98
N SER A 89 9.14 7.77 14.72
CA SER A 89 10.13 6.85 15.25
C SER A 89 10.27 5.60 14.40
N LEU A 90 11.35 4.86 14.65
CA LEU A 90 11.53 3.49 14.18
C LEU A 90 11.32 2.51 15.33
N GLU A 91 10.51 1.49 15.11
CA GLU A 91 10.24 0.44 16.10
C GLU A 91 10.57 -0.95 15.56
N LEU A 92 11.13 -1.80 16.42
CA LEU A 92 11.50 -3.17 16.08
C LEU A 92 10.68 -4.16 16.90
N SER A 93 9.98 -5.06 16.20
CA SER A 93 9.35 -6.25 16.76
C SER A 93 10.15 -7.51 16.42
N PRO A 94 9.80 -8.68 17.00
CA PRO A 94 10.41 -9.94 16.60
C PRO A 94 10.22 -10.30 15.11
N ALA A 95 9.18 -9.79 14.44
CA ALA A 95 8.80 -10.19 13.08
C ALA A 95 9.07 -9.13 12.01
N ALA A 96 9.29 -7.87 12.40
CA ALA A 96 9.48 -6.74 11.49
C ALA A 96 9.96 -5.49 12.21
N GLY A 97 10.48 -4.54 11.42
CA GLY A 97 10.66 -3.16 11.84
C GLY A 97 9.74 -2.21 11.08
N PHE A 98 9.39 -1.11 11.74
CA PHE A 98 8.36 -0.18 11.31
C PHE A 98 8.83 1.27 11.41
N ILE A 99 8.35 2.12 10.51
CA ILE A 99 8.21 3.56 10.76
C ILE A 99 6.86 3.76 11.43
N MET A 100 6.85 4.41 12.59
CA MET A 100 5.63 4.79 13.29
C MET A 100 5.23 6.19 12.88
N TYR A 101 3.94 6.38 12.57
CA TYR A 101 3.42 7.67 12.19
C TYR A 101 2.41 8.18 13.22
N SER A 102 2.43 9.50 13.45
CA SER A 102 1.25 10.19 13.95
C SER A 102 0.49 10.86 12.81
N ASN A 103 -0.82 11.00 13.02
CA ASN A 103 -1.72 11.74 12.14
C ASN A 103 -2.60 12.67 12.97
N PRO A 104 -2.11 13.86 13.36
CA PRO A 104 -2.83 14.77 14.25
C PRO A 104 -4.19 15.22 13.70
N SER A 105 -4.37 15.23 12.38
CA SER A 105 -5.65 15.56 11.75
C SER A 105 -6.72 14.48 11.91
N GLY A 106 -6.36 13.26 12.33
CA GLY A 106 -7.30 12.15 12.50
C GLY A 106 -7.86 11.57 11.20
N ARG A 107 -7.38 12.01 10.03
CA ARG A 107 -7.88 11.58 8.71
C ARG A 107 -7.69 10.08 8.44
N VAL A 108 -6.60 9.47 8.90
CA VAL A 108 -6.44 8.00 8.81
C VAL A 108 -7.51 7.28 9.64
N LYS A 109 -7.88 7.81 10.81
CA LYS A 109 -8.96 7.26 11.64
C LYS A 109 -10.32 7.41 10.95
N ALA A 110 -10.56 8.55 10.29
CA ALA A 110 -11.78 8.80 9.53
C ALA A 110 -11.90 7.85 8.31
N LEU A 111 -10.83 7.69 7.51
CA LEU A 111 -10.75 6.69 6.45
C LEU A 111 -11.07 5.28 6.97
N ARG A 112 -10.48 4.89 8.11
CA ARG A 112 -10.75 3.59 8.76
C ARG A 112 -12.20 3.43 9.20
N ALA A 113 -12.86 4.50 9.63
CA ALA A 113 -14.29 4.47 9.97
C ALA A 113 -15.14 4.32 8.69
N ALA A 114 -14.82 5.05 7.63
CA ALA A 114 -15.48 4.94 6.33
C ALA A 114 -15.35 3.54 5.72
N VAL A 115 -14.18 2.88 5.82
CA VAL A 115 -14.02 1.48 5.38
C VAL A 115 -14.92 0.53 6.16
N ARG A 116 -15.08 0.73 7.47
CA ARG A 116 -16.00 -0.08 8.28
C ARG A 116 -17.45 0.12 7.86
N ALA A 117 -17.86 1.36 7.59
CA ALA A 117 -19.20 1.65 7.09
C ALA A 117 -19.44 1.03 5.70
N ALA A 118 -18.42 1.04 4.82
CA ALA A 118 -18.48 0.43 3.50
C ALA A 118 -18.73 -1.09 3.54
N LEU A 119 -18.36 -1.79 4.61
CA LEU A 119 -18.60 -3.23 4.75
C LEU A 119 -20.10 -3.56 4.70
N GLU A 120 -20.97 -2.70 5.27
CA GLU A 120 -22.40 -2.96 5.27
C GLU A 120 -22.99 -2.88 3.85
N ASP A 121 -22.54 -1.92 3.03
CA ASP A 121 -22.92 -1.82 1.61
C ASP A 121 -22.37 -2.99 0.77
N VAL A 122 -21.21 -3.52 1.15
CA VAL A 122 -20.62 -4.71 0.52
C VAL A 122 -21.46 -5.94 0.82
N LEU A 123 -21.88 -6.11 2.07
CA LEU A 123 -22.72 -7.23 2.50
C LEU A 123 -24.17 -7.12 2.02
N ALA A 124 -24.62 -5.93 1.62
CA ALA A 124 -25.92 -5.73 0.96
C ALA A 124 -25.94 -6.22 -0.50
N ASP A 125 -24.78 -6.48 -1.12
CA ASP A 125 -24.72 -7.05 -2.47
C ASP A 125 -25.14 -8.54 -2.43
N PRO A 126 -26.17 -8.97 -3.19
CA PRO A 126 -26.71 -10.33 -3.06
C PRO A 126 -25.69 -11.44 -3.31
N ALA A 127 -24.75 -11.25 -4.24
CA ALA A 127 -23.72 -12.24 -4.54
C ALA A 127 -22.72 -12.35 -3.38
N VAL A 128 -22.37 -11.21 -2.76
CA VAL A 128 -21.46 -11.18 -1.61
C VAL A 128 -22.14 -11.70 -0.35
N ALA A 129 -23.42 -11.38 -0.13
CA ALA A 129 -24.19 -11.93 0.98
C ALA A 129 -24.28 -13.46 0.92
N ALA A 130 -24.51 -14.02 -0.28
CA ALA A 130 -24.51 -15.46 -0.50
C ALA A 130 -23.14 -16.09 -0.21
N LEU A 131 -22.05 -15.44 -0.68
CA LEU A 131 -20.68 -15.86 -0.39
C LEU A 131 -20.37 -15.82 1.12
N ASP A 132 -20.74 -14.74 1.82
CA ASP A 132 -20.53 -14.60 3.27
C ASP A 132 -21.27 -15.69 4.04
N ALA A 133 -22.54 -15.93 3.72
CA ALA A 133 -23.33 -17.00 4.33
C ALA A 133 -22.72 -18.39 4.07
N ARG A 134 -22.30 -18.67 2.84
CA ARG A 134 -21.66 -19.94 2.44
C ARG A 134 -20.34 -20.17 3.18
N THR A 135 -19.61 -19.10 3.47
CA THR A 135 -18.30 -19.13 4.13
C THR A 135 -18.38 -18.91 5.65
N GLY A 136 -19.59 -18.86 6.23
CA GLY A 136 -19.78 -18.72 7.67
C GLY A 136 -19.39 -17.35 8.22
N GLY A 137 -19.50 -16.28 7.44
CA GLY A 137 -19.14 -14.92 7.85
C GLY A 137 -17.73 -14.48 7.46
N ALA A 138 -17.05 -15.23 6.59
CA ALA A 138 -15.64 -14.96 6.28
C ALA A 138 -15.41 -13.58 5.62
N VAL A 139 -16.37 -13.04 4.85
CA VAL A 139 -16.25 -11.70 4.27
C VAL A 139 -16.17 -10.67 5.39
N ARG A 140 -17.09 -10.75 6.35
CA ARG A 140 -17.14 -9.85 7.52
C ARG A 140 -15.88 -9.98 8.37
N GLU A 141 -15.47 -11.21 8.66
CA GLU A 141 -14.31 -11.49 9.52
C GLU A 141 -12.95 -11.23 8.86
N SER A 142 -12.93 -11.04 7.55
CA SER A 142 -11.71 -10.76 6.80
C SER A 142 -11.30 -9.29 6.88
N LEU A 143 -12.22 -8.38 7.21
CA LEU A 143 -11.90 -6.97 7.40
C LEU A 143 -11.03 -6.80 8.64
N GLN A 144 -9.78 -6.41 8.43
CA GLN A 144 -8.83 -6.06 9.49
C GLN A 144 -8.45 -4.60 9.35
N VAL A 145 -8.69 -3.83 10.40
CA VAL A 145 -8.33 -2.42 10.47
C VAL A 145 -7.27 -2.26 11.56
N PRO A 146 -6.01 -1.93 11.21
CA PRO A 146 -4.95 -1.75 12.21
C PRO A 146 -5.29 -0.61 13.18
N ASP A 147 -4.85 -0.72 14.43
CA ASP A 147 -5.04 0.35 15.42
C ASP A 147 -3.91 1.39 15.41
N ILE A 148 -2.74 1.01 14.87
CA ILE A 148 -1.57 1.88 14.73
C ILE A 148 -1.40 2.37 13.29
N ILE A 149 -0.75 3.51 13.10
CA ILE A 149 -0.41 4.06 11.79
C ILE A 149 1.09 3.79 11.59
N HIS A 150 1.43 2.91 10.66
CA HIS A 150 2.82 2.51 10.46
C HIS A 150 3.07 2.13 9.00
N SER A 151 4.35 2.12 8.61
CA SER A 151 4.83 1.45 7.40
C SER A 151 5.84 0.40 7.84
N THR A 152 5.71 -0.81 7.33
CA THR A 152 6.76 -1.82 7.52
C THR A 152 7.97 -1.43 6.66
N ILE A 153 9.16 -1.44 7.24
CA ILE A 153 10.41 -1.13 6.54
C ILE A 153 11.34 -2.33 6.42
N VAL A 154 11.19 -3.31 7.30
CA VAL A 154 11.98 -4.54 7.27
C VAL A 154 11.16 -5.74 7.72
N ARG A 155 11.36 -6.88 7.04
CA ARG A 155 10.83 -8.20 7.39
C ARG A 155 11.98 -9.21 7.40
N PHE A 156 11.82 -10.28 8.18
CA PHE A 156 12.79 -11.37 8.25
C PHE A 156 12.24 -12.56 7.47
N ALA A 157 12.80 -12.82 6.28
CA ALA A 157 12.40 -13.97 5.45
C ALA A 157 12.98 -15.29 5.98
N ALA A 158 14.06 -15.20 6.75
CA ALA A 158 14.71 -16.28 7.46
C ALA A 158 15.18 -15.77 8.84
N PRO A 159 15.54 -16.65 9.78
CA PRO A 159 16.21 -16.24 11.01
C PRO A 159 17.47 -15.41 10.69
N LEU A 160 17.67 -14.32 11.44
CA LEU A 160 18.87 -13.50 11.36
C LEU A 160 20.11 -14.32 11.70
N GLN A 161 21.20 -14.09 10.97
CA GLN A 161 22.49 -14.73 11.22
C GLN A 161 23.11 -14.22 12.51
N ASP A 162 23.00 -12.90 12.75
CA ASP A 162 23.40 -12.25 13.99
C ASP A 162 22.28 -11.31 14.49
N PRO A 163 21.31 -11.86 15.26
CA PRO A 163 20.22 -11.06 15.81
C PRO A 163 20.69 -9.90 16.70
N ALA A 164 21.85 -10.02 17.37
CA ALA A 164 22.36 -8.99 18.27
C ALA A 164 22.95 -7.82 17.47
N ALA A 165 23.76 -8.10 16.45
CA ALA A 165 24.28 -7.09 15.54
C ALA A 165 23.16 -6.35 14.81
N PHE A 166 22.15 -7.08 14.31
CA PHE A 166 21.00 -6.44 13.65
C PHE A 166 20.23 -5.52 14.60
N ARG A 167 19.95 -5.95 15.84
CA ARG A 167 19.28 -5.11 16.84
C ARG A 167 20.09 -3.87 17.17
N ALA A 168 21.41 -3.98 17.29
CA ALA A 168 22.29 -2.83 17.53
C ALA A 168 22.28 -1.84 16.34
N ALA A 169 22.32 -2.35 15.11
CA ALA A 169 22.21 -1.53 13.90
C ALA A 169 20.84 -0.82 13.81
N PHE A 170 19.76 -1.53 14.12
CA PHE A 170 18.42 -0.94 14.17
C PHE A 170 18.32 0.12 15.26
N ALA A 171 18.80 -0.15 16.48
CA ALA A 171 18.79 0.81 17.57
C ALA A 171 19.58 2.08 17.22
N LYS A 172 20.72 1.94 16.53
CA LYS A 172 21.49 3.08 16.03
C LYS A 172 20.71 3.89 14.98
N ALA A 173 20.08 3.23 14.02
CA ALA A 173 19.24 3.89 13.02
C ALA A 173 18.05 4.60 13.66
N ALA A 174 17.39 3.97 14.64
CA ALA A 174 16.29 4.55 15.39
C ALA A 174 16.72 5.78 16.22
N ALA A 175 17.90 5.73 16.84
CA ALA A 175 18.45 6.87 17.59
C ALA A 175 18.84 8.05 16.69
N ALA A 176 19.23 7.78 15.44
CA ALA A 176 19.52 8.81 14.43
C ALA A 176 18.26 9.32 13.72
N TRP A 177 17.11 8.69 13.91
CA TRP A 177 15.87 9.05 13.24
C TRP A 177 15.34 10.39 13.78
N ALA A 178 15.35 11.41 12.94
CA ALA A 178 14.70 12.67 13.23
C ALA A 178 13.24 12.61 12.73
N PRO A 179 12.25 13.05 13.54
CA PRO A 179 10.87 13.15 13.07
C PRO A 179 10.77 14.00 11.80
N CYS A 180 10.08 13.48 10.79
CA CYS A 180 9.89 14.17 9.52
C CYS A 180 8.45 14.08 9.03
N THR A 181 8.03 15.07 8.25
CA THR A 181 6.67 15.13 7.71
C THR A 181 6.59 14.42 6.37
N VAL A 182 5.56 13.59 6.21
CA VAL A 182 5.21 12.92 4.96
C VAL A 182 3.84 13.40 4.52
N THR A 183 3.72 13.74 3.25
CA THR A 183 2.44 14.06 2.61
C THR A 183 2.02 12.87 1.76
N VAL A 184 0.81 12.38 2.03
CA VAL A 184 0.18 11.28 1.32
C VAL A 184 -0.88 11.87 0.40
N ASP A 185 -0.59 11.80 -0.89
CA ASP A 185 -1.42 12.37 -1.95
C ASP A 185 -2.37 11.36 -2.58
N ALA A 186 -2.39 10.11 -2.12
CA ALA A 186 -3.31 9.12 -2.67
C ALA A 186 -3.68 8.05 -1.65
N VAL A 187 -4.91 7.56 -1.78
CA VAL A 187 -5.35 6.31 -1.15
C VAL A 187 -5.71 5.35 -2.28
N ALA A 188 -5.14 4.15 -2.24
CA ALA A 188 -5.34 3.15 -3.28
C ALA A 188 -5.85 1.84 -2.70
N LEU A 189 -6.60 1.12 -3.53
CA LEU A 189 -6.98 -0.27 -3.33
C LEU A 189 -5.99 -1.13 -4.11
N ALA A 190 -5.18 -1.92 -3.39
CA ALA A 190 -4.24 -2.84 -4.00
C ALA A 190 -4.70 -4.28 -3.76
N LEU A 191 -4.44 -5.15 -4.74
CA LEU A 191 -4.48 -6.60 -4.57
C LEU A 191 -3.05 -7.09 -4.44
N GLU A 192 -2.75 -7.77 -3.36
CA GLU A 192 -1.43 -8.34 -3.09
C GLU A 192 -1.49 -9.85 -3.37
N PRO A 193 -1.06 -10.36 -4.53
CA PRO A 193 -1.21 -11.79 -4.83
C PRO A 193 -0.29 -12.68 -3.98
N VAL A 194 0.78 -12.09 -3.43
CA VAL A 194 1.78 -12.77 -2.60
C VAL A 194 2.02 -11.93 -1.36
N ALA A 195 1.92 -12.56 -0.20
CA ALA A 195 2.19 -11.92 1.09
C ALA A 195 3.51 -11.15 1.08
N TYR A 196 3.60 -10.14 1.95
CA TYR A 196 4.76 -9.25 2.15
C TYR A 196 4.77 -7.99 1.27
N MET A 197 3.60 -7.42 1.02
CA MET A 197 3.40 -6.06 0.55
C MET A 197 4.09 -5.77 -0.78
N HIS A 198 4.05 -6.75 -1.68
CA HIS A 198 4.43 -6.59 -3.08
C HIS A 198 3.36 -5.84 -3.89
N ALA A 199 2.69 -4.87 -3.26
CA ALA A 199 1.72 -4.03 -3.93
C ALA A 199 2.47 -3.14 -4.92
N ASP A 200 2.40 -3.48 -6.21
CA ASP A 200 2.91 -2.63 -7.27
C ASP A 200 1.93 -1.47 -7.48
N PRO A 201 2.35 -0.21 -7.26
CA PRO A 201 1.50 0.95 -7.52
C PRO A 201 0.94 0.98 -8.95
N ALA A 202 1.64 0.39 -9.93
CA ALA A 202 1.16 0.30 -11.31
C ALA A 202 -0.08 -0.60 -11.48
N THR A 203 -0.32 -1.51 -10.53
CA THR A 203 -1.46 -2.43 -10.51
C THR A 203 -2.54 -2.03 -9.50
N ALA A 204 -2.28 -1.01 -8.69
CA ALA A 204 -3.22 -0.55 -7.67
C ALA A 204 -4.31 0.35 -8.28
N ALA A 205 -5.55 0.15 -7.85
CA ALA A 205 -6.65 1.01 -8.22
C ALA A 205 -6.68 2.23 -7.29
N ILE A 206 -6.37 3.42 -7.81
CA ILE A 206 -6.40 4.65 -7.04
C ILE A 206 -7.86 4.96 -6.65
N LEU A 207 -8.14 5.00 -5.34
CA LEU A 207 -9.48 5.33 -4.85
C LEU A 207 -9.70 6.84 -4.84
N TYR A 208 -8.67 7.60 -4.48
CA TYR A 208 -8.64 9.04 -4.67
C TYR A 208 -7.21 9.59 -4.74
N GLN A 209 -7.06 10.70 -5.48
CA GLN A 209 -5.87 11.55 -5.52
C GLN A 209 -6.34 13.03 -5.62
N PRO A 210 -5.87 13.96 -4.78
CA PRO A 210 -6.13 15.40 -4.96
C PRO A 210 -5.47 15.88 -6.26
N LEU A 211 -6.19 16.62 -7.11
CA LEU A 211 -5.55 17.27 -8.26
C LEU A 211 -4.83 18.55 -7.80
N SER A 212 -3.73 18.87 -8.47
CA SER A 212 -2.88 20.04 -8.18
C SER A 212 -3.59 21.39 -8.36
N GLU A 213 -4.77 21.44 -8.97
CA GLU A 213 -5.55 22.67 -9.26
C GLU A 213 -6.94 22.71 -8.58
N GLY A 214 -7.15 21.93 -7.51
CA GLY A 214 -8.40 22.00 -6.73
C GLY A 214 -9.59 21.24 -7.34
N GLY A 215 -9.35 20.41 -8.37
CA GLY A 215 -10.29 19.40 -8.84
C GLY A 215 -10.00 18.01 -8.22
N PHE A 216 -10.89 17.04 -8.49
CA PHE A 216 -10.73 15.66 -8.03
C PHE A 216 -10.98 14.69 -9.18
N GLU A 217 -10.14 13.66 -9.33
CA GLU A 217 -10.39 12.54 -10.22
C GLU A 217 -10.37 11.23 -9.41
N ALA A 218 -11.51 10.52 -9.38
CA ALA A 218 -11.56 9.16 -8.85
C ALA A 218 -11.10 8.20 -9.94
N VAL A 219 -9.79 7.92 -10.01
CA VAL A 219 -9.19 7.07 -11.04
C VAL A 219 -9.20 5.61 -10.59
N LEU A 220 -10.36 4.94 -10.67
CA LEU A 220 -10.38 3.50 -10.47
C LEU A 220 -9.88 2.79 -11.74
N ARG A 221 -8.56 2.60 -11.84
CA ARG A 221 -7.97 1.65 -12.78
C ARG A 221 -7.97 0.27 -12.12
N MET A 222 -9.01 -0.51 -12.38
CA MET A 222 -8.95 -1.93 -12.03
C MET A 222 -7.99 -2.60 -13.02
N PRO A 223 -6.98 -3.35 -12.57
CA PRO A 223 -6.20 -4.17 -13.48
C PRO A 223 -7.16 -5.17 -14.15
N THR A 224 -7.27 -5.10 -15.48
CA THR A 224 -7.97 -6.13 -16.23
C THR A 224 -7.12 -7.40 -16.18
N GLU A 225 -7.70 -8.51 -15.73
CA GLU A 225 -7.07 -9.82 -15.86
C GLU A 225 -7.00 -10.16 -17.36
N GLY A 226 -5.87 -9.83 -17.97
CA GLY A 226 -5.66 -9.89 -19.42
C GLY A 226 -5.16 -8.54 -19.93
N GLY A 227 -3.88 -8.49 -20.30
CA GLY A 227 -3.27 -7.30 -20.89
C GLY A 227 -4.08 -6.80 -22.09
N ASP A 228 -4.09 -5.47 -22.24
CA ASP A 228 -4.52 -4.73 -23.43
C ASP A 228 -6.00 -4.49 -23.71
N ARG A 229 -6.88 -4.44 -22.70
CA ARG A 229 -8.18 -3.76 -22.88
C ARG A 229 -8.50 -2.79 -21.76
N ASP A 230 -8.17 -1.53 -22.03
CA ASP A 230 -8.62 -0.37 -21.26
C ASP A 230 -10.13 -0.17 -21.47
N GLU A 231 -10.96 -0.95 -20.75
CA GLU A 231 -12.37 -0.62 -20.55
C GLU A 231 -12.49 0.43 -19.44
N GLY A 232 -11.77 1.55 -19.62
CA GLY A 232 -12.03 2.77 -18.88
C GLY A 232 -13.41 3.29 -19.29
N LEU A 233 -14.34 3.35 -18.32
CA LEU A 233 -15.47 4.27 -18.39
C LEU A 233 -14.89 5.69 -18.39
N THR A 234 -14.57 6.17 -19.59
CA THR A 234 -14.02 7.50 -19.83
C THR A 234 -15.15 8.52 -19.80
N LEU A 235 -15.15 9.38 -18.79
CA LEU A 235 -15.74 10.71 -18.89
C LEU A 235 -14.61 11.65 -19.33
N SER A 236 -14.66 12.03 -20.60
CA SER A 236 -13.68 12.83 -21.34
C SER A 236 -13.33 14.19 -20.72
N ALA A 237 -12.08 14.60 -20.99
CA ALA A 237 -11.44 15.93 -20.93
C ALA A 237 -10.89 16.32 -19.54
N VAL A 238 -9.57 16.47 -19.34
CA VAL A 238 -8.57 17.19 -20.15
C VAL A 238 -7.16 16.60 -19.94
N LEU A 239 -6.37 16.46 -21.01
CA LEU A 239 -4.89 16.41 -20.97
C LEU A 239 -4.37 17.71 -21.61
N PRO A 240 -3.38 18.41 -21.01
CA PRO A 240 -2.03 17.87 -20.91
C PRO A 240 -1.29 18.19 -19.59
N THR A 241 -1.16 17.22 -18.68
CA THR A 241 -0.24 17.33 -17.52
C THR A 241 0.51 16.02 -17.23
N LEU A 242 0.60 15.10 -18.19
CA LEU A 242 1.40 13.87 -18.05
C LEU A 242 2.87 14.04 -18.46
N ALA A 243 3.26 15.17 -19.02
CA ALA A 243 4.68 15.46 -19.34
C ALA A 243 5.51 15.89 -18.11
N ALA A 244 4.88 16.24 -16.98
CA ALA A 244 5.58 16.67 -15.76
C ALA A 244 5.92 15.51 -14.79
N LEU A 245 5.36 14.31 -15.00
CA LEU A 245 5.66 13.12 -14.18
C LEU A 245 6.87 12.31 -14.69
N ALA A 246 7.45 12.67 -15.84
CA ALA A 246 8.70 12.11 -16.35
C ALA A 246 9.97 12.71 -15.69
N GLY A 247 9.81 13.57 -14.68
CA GLY A 247 10.90 14.36 -14.09
C GLY A 247 11.81 13.66 -13.06
N VAL A 248 11.55 12.41 -12.65
CA VAL A 248 12.42 11.68 -11.69
C VAL A 248 12.65 10.21 -12.11
N VAL A 249 12.54 9.90 -13.41
CA VAL A 249 12.98 8.59 -13.96
C VAL A 249 13.96 8.81 -15.10
N LEU A 250 15.11 9.40 -14.79
CA LEU A 250 16.29 9.34 -15.67
C LEU A 250 17.57 9.31 -14.80
N ALA A 251 17.97 8.10 -14.41
CA ALA A 251 19.37 7.65 -14.38
C ALA A 251 19.46 6.23 -13.80
N PHE A 252 19.02 5.20 -14.54
CA PHE A 252 19.60 3.84 -14.49
C PHE A 252 19.17 3.03 -15.72
N GLY A 253 19.33 3.63 -16.91
CA GLY A 253 19.23 2.94 -18.20
C GLY A 253 20.62 2.59 -18.71
N ALA A 254 21.30 1.62 -18.10
CA ALA A 254 22.52 0.98 -18.67
C ALA A 254 22.98 -0.33 -18.00
N ILE A 255 22.25 -0.90 -17.03
CA ILE A 255 22.70 -2.13 -16.33
C ILE A 255 21.79 -3.35 -16.60
N ALA A 256 20.56 -3.13 -17.05
CA ALA A 256 19.61 -4.23 -17.33
C ALA A 256 19.91 -5.01 -18.62
N ALA A 257 20.68 -4.45 -19.56
CA ALA A 257 21.07 -5.14 -20.80
C ALA A 257 22.32 -6.04 -20.63
N ALA A 258 23.07 -5.92 -19.54
CA ALA A 258 24.29 -6.72 -19.32
C ALA A 258 24.07 -7.95 -18.42
N LEU A 259 22.90 -8.09 -17.80
CA LEU A 259 22.60 -9.20 -16.89
C LEU A 259 21.66 -10.26 -17.50
N SER A 260 21.07 -9.99 -18.68
CA SER A 260 20.30 -10.99 -19.43
C SER A 260 21.19 -11.99 -20.17
N ASP A 261 22.45 -11.64 -20.46
CA ASP A 261 23.38 -12.52 -21.19
C ASP A 261 24.15 -13.49 -20.26
N LEU A 262 24.13 -13.27 -18.93
CA LEU A 262 24.86 -14.12 -17.98
C LEU A 262 24.06 -15.33 -17.46
N ASN A 263 22.77 -15.43 -17.80
CA ASN A 263 21.90 -16.51 -17.32
C ASN A 263 21.58 -17.59 -18.37
N ASN A 264 22.11 -17.46 -19.59
CA ASN A 264 21.92 -18.44 -20.66
C ASN A 264 23.12 -19.36 -20.91
N GLU A 265 24.18 -19.29 -20.09
CA GLU A 265 25.37 -20.18 -20.20
C GLU A 265 25.81 -20.79 -18.86
N ARG A 266 24.86 -21.26 -18.02
CA ARG A 266 25.17 -22.14 -16.88
C ARG A 266 24.21 -23.31 -16.79
#